data_AF-A0A4Y8YCT1-F1
#
_entry.id   AF-A0A4Y8YCT1-F1
#
_cell.length_a   1.000
_cell.length_b   1.000
_cell.length_c   1.000
_cell.angle_alpha   90.00
_cell.angle_beta   90.00
_cell.angle_gamma   90.00
#
_symmetry.space_group_name_H-M   'P 1'
#
loop_
_entity.id
_entity.type
_entity.pdbx_description
1 polymer ?
#
loop_
_entity_poly.entity_id
_entity_poly.type
_entity_poly.pdbx_seq_one_letter_code
_entity_poly.pdbx_strand_id
1 'polypeptide(L)' 'MSTVIELDLGPGHEADALRINGEMVCVLTPAAATDPRIQERVRRLMKGEGTDCETCRGCPVGTAQLS' A
#
# COMPACT_ATOMS: atom_id res chain seq x y z
N MET A 1 8.51 -10.47 11.18
CA MET A 1 7.24 -9.89 11.63
C MET A 1 7.18 -8.47 11.10
N SER A 2 6.18 -8.13 10.29
CA SER A 2 5.91 -6.74 9.90
C SER A 2 4.84 -6.18 10.83
N THR A 3 5.09 -4.99 11.38
CA THR A 3 4.13 -4.24 12.19
C THR A 3 3.21 -3.46 11.25
N VAL A 4 1.89 -3.64 11.39
CA VAL A 4 0.89 -2.86 10.65
C VAL A 4 0.35 -1.77 11.56
N ILE A 5 0.38 -0.52 11.11
CA ILE A 5 -0.23 0.62 11.81
C ILE A 5 -1.44 1.05 10.96
N GLU A 6 -2.65 0.94 11.52
CA GLU A 6 -3.85 1.53 10.92
C GLU A 6 -3.89 3.02 11.26
N LEU A 7 -3.85 3.87 10.24
CA LEU A 7 -3.88 5.32 10.38
C LEU A 7 -5.02 5.88 9.53
N ASP A 8 -6.08 6.38 10.17
CA ASP A 8 -7.13 7.16 9.52
C ASP A 8 -6.74 8.64 9.53
N LEU A 9 -6.54 9.21 8.35
CA LEU A 9 -6.03 10.57 8.16
C LEU A 9 -7.10 11.52 7.61
N GLY A 10 -8.32 11.03 7.41
CA GLY A 10 -9.43 11.80 6.85
C GLY A 10 -9.29 12.12 5.35
N PRO A 11 -10.30 12.79 4.76
CA PRO A 11 -10.28 13.16 3.34
C PRO A 11 -9.26 14.27 3.07
N GLY A 12 -8.47 14.10 1.99
CA GLY A 12 -7.49 15.09 1.53
C GLY A 12 -6.04 14.85 1.98
N HIS A 13 -5.73 13.67 2.52
CA HIS A 13 -4.37 13.33 2.91
C HIS A 13 -3.52 12.89 1.71
N GLU A 14 -2.36 13.52 1.52
CA GLU A 14 -1.30 13.08 0.63
C GLU A 14 -0.20 12.44 1.49
N ALA A 15 0.14 11.18 1.21
CA ALA A 15 1.18 10.45 1.93
C ALA A 15 2.42 10.32 1.06
N ASP A 16 3.54 10.86 1.54
CA ASP A 16 4.86 10.57 0.99
C ASP A 16 5.36 9.20 1.46
N ALA A 17 6.22 8.58 0.65
CA ALA A 17 6.93 7.36 0.99
C ALA A 17 7.64 7.48 2.36
N LEU A 18 7.09 6.84 3.39
CA LEU A 18 7.67 6.85 4.72
C LEU A 18 8.86 5.88 4.75
N ARG A 19 10.01 6.32 5.24
CA ARG A 19 11.16 5.45 5.50
C ARG A 19 11.33 5.25 7.00
N ILE A 20 11.33 3.99 7.46
CA ILE A 20 11.62 3.62 8.86
C ILE A 20 12.89 2.77 8.86
N ASN A 21 13.90 3.14 9.63
CA ASN A 21 15.20 2.45 9.69
C ASN A 21 15.87 2.23 8.32
N GLY A 22 15.62 3.14 7.37
CA GLY A 22 16.15 3.06 6.01
C GLY A 22 15.32 2.21 5.05
N GLU A 23 14.32 1.49 5.54
CA GLU A 23 13.39 0.68 4.74
C GLU A 23 12.18 1.49 4.29
N MET A 24 11.71 1.25 3.08
CA MET A 24 10.47 1.84 2.56
C MET A 24 9.26 1.18 3.21
N VAL A 25 8.36 1.99 3.74
CA VAL A 25 7.12 1.55 4.39
C VAL A 25 5.92 2.15 3.68
N CYS A 26 4.94 1.32 3.34
CA CYS A 26 3.67 1.76 2.75
C CYS A 26 2.62 1.88 3.86
N VAL A 27 1.87 2.98 3.86
CA VAL A 27 0.65 3.13 4.68
C VAL A 27 -0.55 2.70 3.85
N LEU A 28 -1.41 1.86 4.43
CA LEU A 28 -2.63 1.38 3.77
C LEU A 28 -3.85 1.82 4.56
N THR A 29 -4.92 2.17 3.86
CA THR A 29 -6.24 2.25 4.50
C THR A 29 -6.72 0.84 4.86
N PRO A 30 -7.60 0.68 5.88
CA PRO A 30 -8.14 -0.64 6.24
C PRO A 30 -8.80 -1.37 5.06
N ALA A 31 -9.44 -0.60 4.17
CA ALA A 31 -10.06 -1.13 2.96
C ALA A 31 -9.02 -1.70 1.97
N ALA A 32 -7.89 -1.01 1.78
CA ALA A 32 -6.78 -1.52 0.96
C ALA A 32 -6.05 -2.72 1.59
N ALA A 33 -6.11 -2.87 2.92
CA ALA A 33 -5.56 -4.02 3.61
C ALA A 33 -6.40 -5.30 3.44
N THR A 34 -7.71 -5.18 3.19
CA THR A 34 -8.66 -6.30 3.29
C THR A 34 -9.45 -6.61 2.02
N ASP A 35 -9.67 -5.64 1.12
CA ASP A 35 -10.47 -5.83 -0.10
C ASP A 35 -9.59 -6.03 -1.35
N PRO A 36 -9.63 -7.21 -2.00
CA PRO A 36 -8.85 -7.48 -3.22
C PRO A 36 -9.13 -6.53 -4.39
N ARG A 37 -10.36 -6.01 -4.50
CA ARG A 37 -10.73 -5.07 -5.56
C ARG A 37 -10.10 -3.71 -5.33
N ILE A 38 -9.99 -3.28 -4.06
CA ILE A 38 -9.31 -2.04 -3.70
C ILE A 38 -7.81 -2.21 -3.85
N GLN A 39 -7.26 -3.37 -3.46
CA GLN A 39 -5.85 -3.70 -3.66
C GLN A 39 -5.45 -3.58 -5.14
N GLU A 40 -6.25 -4.13 -6.04
CA GLU A 40 -6.00 -4.02 -7.48
C GLU A 40 -6.07 -2.57 -7.98
N ARG A 41 -7.03 -1.77 -7.49
CA ARG A 41 -7.11 -0.33 -7.83
C ARG A 41 -5.88 0.43 -7.36
N VAL A 42 -5.43 0.19 -6.12
CA VAL A 42 -4.21 0.82 -5.58
C VAL A 42 -3.00 0.43 -6.42
N ARG A 43 -2.86 -0.85 -6.78
CA ARG A 43 -1.75 -1.32 -7.63
C ARG A 43 -1.71 -0.61 -8.98
N ARG A 44 -2.87 -0.46 -9.66
CA ARG A 44 -2.94 0.27 -10.93
C ARG A 44 -2.56 1.74 -10.78
N LEU A 45 -3.01 2.39 -9.72
CA LEU A 45 -2.67 3.78 -9.44
C LEU A 45 -1.16 3.94 -9.23
N MET A 46 -0.56 3.15 -8.33
CA MET A 46 0.87 3.21 -8.04
C MET A 46 1.72 2.94 -9.27
N LYS A 47 1.31 2.00 -10.12
CA LYS A 47 1.99 1.72 -11.39
C LYS A 47 1.96 2.92 -12.34
N GLY A 48 0.86 3.68 -12.38
CA GLY A 48 0.75 4.93 -13.12
C GLY A 48 1.73 6.00 -12.63
N GLU A 49 2.00 6.02 -11.33
CA GLU A 49 2.99 6.89 -10.66
C GLU A 49 4.43 6.34 -10.72
N GLY A 50 4.68 5.28 -11.48
CA GLY A 50 6.01 4.67 -11.63
C GLY A 50 6.45 3.81 -10.44
N THR A 51 5.55 3.48 -9.51
CA THR A 51 5.82 2.59 -8.38
C THR A 51 5.25 1.20 -8.64
N ASP A 52 6.08 0.17 -8.55
CA ASP A 52 5.64 -1.22 -8.68
C ASP A 52 5.51 -1.91 -7.31
N CYS A 53 4.26 -2.11 -6.88
CA CYS A 53 3.94 -2.80 -5.62
C CYS A 53 4.39 -4.28 -5.60
N GLU A 54 4.66 -4.89 -6.75
CA GLU A 54 5.09 -6.30 -6.85
C GLU A 54 6.59 -6.48 -6.59
N THR A 55 7.35 -5.39 -6.53
CA THR A 55 8.80 -5.41 -6.29
C THR A 55 9.14 -5.79 -4.85
N CYS A 56 8.49 -5.19 -3.84
CA CYS A 56 8.79 -5.49 -2.43
C CYS A 56 7.90 -6.59 -1.83
N ARG A 57 6.65 -6.71 -2.30
CA ARG A 57 5.64 -7.66 -1.78
C ARG A 57 5.45 -7.63 -0.27
N GLY A 58 5.72 -6.48 0.37
CA GLY A 58 5.70 -6.35 1.83
C GLY A 58 4.31 -6.17 2.45
N CYS A 59 3.25 -6.07 1.64
CA CYS A 59 1.89 -5.81 2.10
C CYS A 59 0.85 -6.52 1.23
N PRO A 60 -0.43 -6.60 1.67
CA PRO A 60 -1.51 -7.26 0.93
C PRO A 60 -1.66 -6.77 -0.52
N VAL A 61 -1.48 -5.47 -0.78
CA VAL A 61 -1.51 -4.91 -2.14
C VAL A 61 -0.42 -5.50 -3.03
N GLY A 62 0.79 -5.73 -2.50
CA GLY A 62 1.91 -6.31 -3.24
C GLY A 62 1.84 -7.84 -3.39
N THR A 63 1.00 -8.52 -2.61
CA THR A 63 0.85 -9.98 -2.63
C THR A 63 -0.48 -10.46 -3.20
N ALA A 64 -1.45 -9.58 -3.41
CA ALA A 64 -2.78 -9.97 -3.91
C ALA A 64 -2.67 -10.68 -5.27
N GLN A 65 -3.29 -11.84 -5.40
CA GLN A 65 -3.44 -12.51 -6.69
C GLN A 65 -4.59 -11.86 -7.46
N LEU A 66 -4.30 -11.44 -8.68
CA LEU A 66 -5.28 -10.91 -9.60
C LEU A 66 -6.16 -12.07 -10.05
N SER A 67 -7.44 -12.04 -9.66
CA SER A 67 -8.50 -12.92 -10.17
C SER A 67 -9.02 -12.40 -11.50
#